data_AF-A0A849R8M5-F1
#
_entry.id   AF-A0A849R8M5-F1
#
_cell.length_a   1.000
_cell.length_b   1.000
_cell.length_c   1.000
_cell.angle_alpha   90.00
_cell.angle_beta   90.00
_cell.angle_gamma   90.00
#
_symmetry.space_group_name_H-M   'P 1'
#
loop_
_entity.id
_entity.type
_entity.pdbx_description
1 polymer ?
#
loop_
_entity_poly.entity_id
_entity_poly.type
_entity_poly.pdbx_seq_one_letter_code
_entity_poly.pdbx_strand_id
1 'polypeptide(L)'
;MTTAAQVEKLYQKLTSEELAGLAFEALARQDDIELDTIVGSVKAQTYKCTDWGYRWRLVGLTDLYKYYGMVYWKNRAYMAAAENFIKEGDNKLENLLNLLIDHAIAMDVALQEVCSKQGIDVVTVKKLALCDNEATFTTSQKPDLVAEYVGLFEATLGKK
;
A
#
# COMPACT_ATOMS: atom_id res chain seq x y z
N MET A 1 -11.49 -36.44 -1.21
CA MET A 1 -11.36 -35.40 -0.19
C MET A 1 -9.94 -35.44 0.33
N THR A 2 -9.08 -34.57 -0.17
CA THR A 2 -7.71 -34.38 0.35
C THR A 2 -7.84 -33.76 1.72
N THR A 3 -7.28 -34.38 2.77
CA THR A 3 -7.40 -33.85 4.13
C THR A 3 -6.48 -32.64 4.32
N ALA A 4 -6.80 -31.71 5.23
CA ALA A 4 -5.94 -30.54 5.50
C ALA A 4 -4.48 -30.92 5.77
N ALA A 5 -4.25 -32.04 6.49
CA ALA A 5 -2.93 -32.59 6.77
C ALA A 5 -2.17 -33.11 5.52
N GLN A 6 -2.87 -33.47 4.43
CA GLN A 6 -2.24 -33.84 3.16
C GLN A 6 -1.80 -32.60 2.36
N VAL A 7 -2.59 -31.53 2.42
CA VAL A 7 -2.29 -30.25 1.75
C VAL A 7 -1.08 -29.56 2.40
N GLU A 8 -1.04 -29.54 3.73
CA GLU A 8 0.09 -28.97 4.49
C GLU A 8 1.42 -29.70 4.19
N LYS A 9 1.38 -31.03 4.02
CA LYS A 9 2.54 -31.83 3.59
C LYS A 9 3.03 -31.52 2.18
N LEU A 10 2.16 -31.01 1.30
CA LEU A 10 2.56 -30.58 -0.05
C LEU A 10 3.31 -29.26 0.01
N TYR A 11 2.80 -28.30 0.79
CA TYR A 11 3.47 -27.00 0.99
C TYR A 11 4.85 -27.13 1.65
N GLN A 12 5.05 -28.09 2.56
CA GLN A 12 6.37 -28.38 3.16
C GLN A 12 7.46 -28.79 2.16
N LYS A 13 7.10 -29.21 0.94
CA LYS A 13 8.05 -29.59 -0.11
C LYS A 13 8.44 -28.43 -1.03
N LEU A 14 7.74 -27.31 -0.93
CA LEU A 14 7.98 -26.14 -1.75
C LEU A 14 9.07 -25.27 -1.14
N THR A 15 9.79 -24.58 -2.00
CA THR A 15 10.75 -23.55 -1.60
C THR A 15 10.00 -22.33 -1.05
N SER A 16 10.71 -21.49 -0.28
CA SER A 16 10.13 -20.24 0.24
C SER A 16 9.64 -19.31 -0.88
N GLU A 17 10.28 -19.33 -2.05
CA GLU A 17 9.87 -18.52 -3.21
C GLU A 17 8.56 -19.02 -3.82
N GLU A 18 8.41 -20.34 -3.98
CA GLU A 18 7.18 -20.96 -4.49
C GLU A 18 6.01 -20.78 -3.51
N LEU A 19 6.25 -20.93 -2.20
CA LEU A 19 5.25 -20.66 -1.18
C LEU A 19 4.81 -19.20 -1.17
N ALA A 20 5.74 -18.26 -1.34
CA ALA A 20 5.41 -16.85 -1.47
C ALA A 20 4.57 -16.55 -2.71
N GLY A 21 4.87 -17.20 -3.85
CA GLY A 21 4.06 -17.10 -5.06
C GLY A 21 2.63 -17.60 -4.86
N LEU A 22 2.45 -18.78 -4.25
CA LEU A 22 1.13 -19.34 -3.97
C LEU A 22 0.34 -18.49 -2.96
N ALA A 23 1.01 -17.97 -1.92
CA ALA A 23 0.38 -17.06 -0.96
C ALA A 23 -0.12 -15.78 -1.66
N PHE A 24 0.67 -15.23 -2.59
CA PHE A 24 0.26 -14.06 -3.36
C PHE A 24 -0.95 -14.33 -4.26
N GLU A 25 -1.01 -15.49 -4.90
CA GLU A 25 -2.17 -15.91 -5.71
C GLU A 25 -3.42 -16.19 -4.87
N ALA A 26 -3.27 -16.80 -3.69
CA ALA A 26 -4.36 -17.01 -2.74
C ALA A 26 -4.93 -15.67 -2.24
N LEU A 27 -4.05 -14.72 -1.90
CA LEU A 27 -4.43 -13.36 -1.52
C LEU A 27 -5.20 -12.64 -2.64
N ALA A 28 -4.75 -12.77 -3.89
CA ALA A 28 -5.44 -12.18 -5.04
C ALA A 28 -6.85 -12.75 -5.26
N ARG A 29 -7.07 -14.02 -4.90
CA ARG A 29 -8.38 -14.69 -4.92
C ARG A 29 -9.22 -14.46 -3.66
N GLN A 30 -8.68 -13.78 -2.64
CA GLN A 30 -9.30 -13.61 -1.31
C GLN A 30 -9.61 -14.96 -0.62
N ASP A 31 -8.74 -15.96 -0.83
CA ASP A 31 -8.86 -17.26 -0.16
C ASP A 31 -8.04 -17.27 1.14
N ASP A 32 -8.64 -16.75 2.20
CA ASP A 32 -8.00 -16.62 3.52
C ASP A 32 -7.60 -17.98 4.12
N ILE A 33 -8.34 -19.05 3.81
CA ILE A 33 -8.09 -20.39 4.35
C ILE A 33 -6.81 -20.98 3.72
N GLU A 34 -6.67 -20.86 2.39
CA GLU A 34 -5.47 -21.30 1.70
C GLU A 34 -4.26 -20.46 2.12
N LEU A 35 -4.44 -19.14 2.24
CA LEU A 35 -3.40 -18.23 2.71
C LEU A 35 -2.87 -18.62 4.09
N ASP A 36 -3.76 -18.83 5.07
CA ASP A 36 -3.39 -19.24 6.43
C ASP A 36 -2.65 -20.58 6.45
N THR A 37 -3.08 -21.53 5.61
CA THR A 37 -2.45 -22.85 5.48
C THR A 37 -1.03 -22.75 4.93
N ILE A 38 -0.82 -21.90 3.90
CA ILE A 38 0.51 -21.66 3.31
C ILE A 38 1.41 -20.96 4.34
N VAL A 39 0.92 -19.89 4.97
CA VAL A 39 1.68 -19.13 5.97
C VAL A 39 2.08 -20.01 7.16
N GLY A 40 1.18 -20.86 7.64
CA GLY A 40 1.44 -21.81 8.72
C GLY A 40 2.54 -22.83 8.40
N SER A 41 2.75 -23.14 7.12
CA SER A 41 3.80 -24.08 6.67
C SER A 41 5.21 -23.46 6.61
N VAL A 42 5.32 -22.13 6.64
CA VAL A 42 6.61 -21.43 6.54
C VAL A 42 7.34 -21.45 7.89
N LYS A 43 8.60 -21.88 7.90
CA LYS A 43 9.43 -21.89 9.11
C LYS A 43 9.66 -20.48 9.65
N ALA A 44 9.09 -20.16 10.80
CA ALA A 44 9.38 -18.93 11.53
C ALA A 44 10.84 -18.93 12.04
N GLN A 45 11.58 -17.87 11.74
CA GLN A 45 12.96 -17.68 12.22
C GLN A 45 12.99 -16.70 13.39
N THR A 46 13.84 -16.98 14.37
CA THR A 46 14.13 -16.07 15.50
C THR A 46 15.13 -15.03 15.03
N TYR A 47 14.67 -13.80 14.86
CA TYR A 47 15.51 -12.72 14.36
C TYR A 47 16.34 -12.00 15.47
N LYS A 48 17.42 -11.31 15.07
CA LYS A 48 18.45 -10.72 15.98
C LYS A 48 17.99 -9.60 16.94
N CYS A 49 17.13 -8.68 16.51
CA CYS A 49 16.41 -7.76 17.40
C CYS A 49 15.18 -8.50 17.97
N THR A 50 15.10 -8.73 19.27
CA THR A 50 13.98 -9.47 19.89
C THR A 50 12.78 -8.57 20.22
N ASP A 51 12.93 -7.25 20.10
CA ASP A 51 11.83 -6.31 20.29
C ASP A 51 10.89 -6.34 19.08
N TRP A 52 9.78 -7.06 19.26
CA TRP A 52 8.72 -7.18 18.27
C TRP A 52 8.06 -5.83 17.94
N GLY A 53 7.85 -4.99 18.96
CA GLY A 53 7.22 -3.68 18.79
C GLY A 53 8.06 -2.76 17.91
N TYR A 54 9.37 -2.72 18.14
CA TYR A 54 10.31 -1.96 17.31
C TYR A 54 10.28 -2.42 15.85
N ARG A 55 10.36 -3.73 15.60
CA ARG A 55 10.34 -4.29 14.23
C ARG A 55 9.05 -3.98 13.51
N TRP A 56 7.94 -4.26 14.18
CA TRP A 56 6.62 -4.06 13.62
C TRP A 56 6.42 -2.60 13.23
N ARG A 57 6.84 -1.68 14.11
CA ARG A 57 6.81 -0.24 13.83
C ARG A 57 7.69 0.12 12.64
N LEU A 58 8.92 -0.42 12.54
CA LEU A 58 9.83 -0.11 11.44
C LEU A 58 9.32 -0.64 10.09
N VAL A 59 8.76 -1.85 10.07
CA VAL A 59 8.13 -2.44 8.89
C VAL A 59 6.94 -1.59 8.47
N GLY A 60 6.04 -1.24 9.39
CA GLY A 60 4.87 -0.43 9.02
C GLY A 60 5.22 0.97 8.53
N LEU A 61 6.23 1.63 9.11
CA LEU A 61 6.76 2.89 8.59
C LEU A 61 7.36 2.73 7.20
N THR A 62 8.00 1.59 6.95
CA THR A 62 8.59 1.25 5.65
C THR A 62 7.51 1.03 4.61
N ASP A 63 6.45 0.33 4.96
CA ASP A 63 5.31 0.07 4.08
C ASP A 63 4.52 1.33 3.80
N LEU A 64 4.36 2.23 4.79
CA LEU A 64 3.71 3.53 4.62
C LEU A 64 4.37 4.35 3.51
N TYR A 65 5.68 4.61 3.57
CA TYR A 65 6.33 5.45 2.56
C TYR A 65 6.36 4.78 1.18
N LYS A 66 6.53 3.45 1.13
CA LYS A 66 6.51 2.70 -0.13
C LYS A 66 5.14 2.75 -0.79
N TYR A 67 4.09 2.49 -0.02
CA TYR A 67 2.73 2.49 -0.52
C TYR A 67 2.32 3.89 -0.96
N TYR A 68 2.55 4.91 -0.14
CA TYR A 68 2.32 6.30 -0.52
C TYR A 68 3.04 6.66 -1.82
N GLY A 69 4.35 6.40 -1.92
CA GLY A 69 5.14 6.69 -3.12
C GLY A 69 4.63 5.95 -4.37
N MET A 70 4.27 4.68 -4.24
CA MET A 70 3.72 3.88 -5.33
C MET A 70 2.42 4.46 -5.87
N VAL A 71 1.46 4.75 -4.98
CA VAL A 71 0.15 5.28 -5.41
C VAL A 71 0.31 6.70 -5.96
N TYR A 72 1.14 7.52 -5.31
CA TYR A 72 1.45 8.88 -5.76
C TYR A 72 2.00 8.91 -7.19
N TRP A 73 3.08 8.16 -7.46
CA TRP A 73 3.72 8.17 -8.78
C TRP A 73 2.85 7.53 -9.86
N LYS A 74 2.09 6.48 -9.51
CA LYS A 74 1.08 5.91 -10.41
C LYS A 74 0.04 6.97 -10.80
N ASN A 75 -0.49 7.70 -9.82
CA ASN A 75 -1.46 8.76 -10.05
C ASN A 75 -0.89 9.88 -10.93
N ARG A 76 0.34 10.32 -10.65
CA ARG A 76 1.04 11.36 -11.43
C ARG A 76 1.30 10.93 -12.88
N ALA A 77 1.66 9.68 -13.12
CA ALA A 77 1.84 9.16 -14.47
C ALA A 77 0.53 9.21 -15.28
N TYR A 78 -0.60 8.82 -14.67
CA TYR A 78 -1.91 8.93 -15.32
C TYR A 78 -2.33 10.38 -15.57
N MET A 79 -2.06 11.30 -14.64
CA MET A 79 -2.34 12.73 -14.84
C MET A 79 -1.56 13.28 -16.02
N ALA A 80 -0.25 13.02 -16.09
CA ALA A 80 0.59 13.48 -17.20
C ALA A 80 0.11 12.92 -18.55
N ALA A 81 -0.31 11.65 -18.59
CA ALA A 81 -0.88 11.06 -19.80
C ALA A 81 -2.20 11.74 -20.20
N ALA A 82 -3.13 11.92 -19.26
CA ALA A 82 -4.42 12.57 -19.51
C ALA A 82 -4.25 14.01 -20.00
N GLU A 83 -3.36 14.79 -19.38
CA GLU A 83 -3.07 16.16 -19.80
C GLU A 83 -2.55 16.25 -21.24
N ASN A 84 -1.70 15.31 -21.67
CA ASN A 84 -1.19 15.29 -23.04
C ASN A 84 -2.31 15.04 -24.05
N PHE A 85 -3.19 14.07 -23.80
CA PHE A 85 -4.33 13.79 -24.69
C PHE A 85 -5.35 14.93 -24.72
N ILE A 86 -5.60 15.60 -23.60
CA ILE A 86 -6.48 16.79 -23.54
C ILE A 86 -5.88 17.92 -24.38
N LYS A 87 -4.57 18.16 -24.29
CA LYS A 87 -3.88 19.16 -25.13
C LYS A 87 -3.96 18.85 -26.62
N GLU A 88 -4.02 17.58 -26.99
CA GLU A 88 -4.23 17.11 -28.37
C GLU A 88 -5.70 17.20 -28.84
N GLY A 89 -6.62 17.58 -27.95
CA GLY A 89 -8.03 17.86 -28.25
C GLY A 89 -9.02 16.78 -27.81
N ASP A 90 -8.59 15.74 -27.09
CA ASP A 90 -9.50 14.75 -26.51
C ASP A 90 -9.96 15.14 -25.09
N ASN A 91 -10.98 16.01 -25.04
CA ASN A 91 -11.55 16.49 -23.79
C ASN A 91 -12.34 15.42 -23.01
N LYS A 92 -12.50 14.20 -23.53
CA LYS A 92 -13.20 13.12 -22.82
C LYS A 92 -12.48 12.71 -21.52
N LEU A 93 -11.19 13.03 -21.40
CA LEU A 93 -10.36 12.70 -20.26
C LEU A 93 -10.35 13.77 -19.16
N GLU A 94 -11.03 14.90 -19.33
CA GLU A 94 -11.11 15.96 -18.30
C GLU A 94 -11.68 15.43 -16.97
N ASN A 95 -12.72 14.60 -17.04
CA ASN A 95 -13.30 13.97 -15.85
C ASN A 95 -12.33 13.01 -15.15
N LEU A 96 -11.52 12.28 -15.92
CA LEU A 96 -10.48 11.42 -15.37
C LEU A 96 -9.38 12.24 -14.70
N LEU A 97 -8.91 13.32 -15.35
CA LEU A 97 -7.91 14.21 -14.78
C LEU A 97 -8.39 14.81 -13.44
N ASN A 98 -9.63 15.30 -13.39
CA ASN A 98 -10.22 15.82 -12.15
C ASN A 98 -10.29 14.76 -11.04
N LEU A 99 -10.69 13.53 -11.38
CA LEU A 99 -10.69 12.42 -10.43
C LEU A 99 -9.27 12.14 -9.89
N LEU A 100 -8.26 12.10 -10.76
CA LEU A 100 -6.88 11.86 -10.35
C LEU A 100 -6.34 13.00 -9.47
N ILE A 101 -6.73 14.25 -9.73
CA ILE A 101 -6.41 15.40 -8.85
C ILE A 101 -7.06 15.21 -7.48
N ASP A 102 -8.32 14.80 -7.41
CA ASP A 102 -9.00 14.52 -6.14
C ASP A 102 -8.28 13.44 -5.33
N HIS A 103 -7.83 12.36 -5.99
CA HIS A 103 -7.02 11.32 -5.35
C HIS A 103 -5.68 11.88 -4.84
N ALA A 104 -4.98 12.71 -5.62
CA ALA A 104 -3.72 13.32 -5.21
C ALA A 104 -3.88 14.16 -3.93
N ILE A 105 -4.94 14.96 -3.86
CA ILE A 105 -5.27 15.80 -2.69
C ILE A 105 -5.61 14.91 -1.50
N ALA A 106 -6.51 13.94 -1.69
CA ALA A 106 -6.97 13.09 -0.62
C ALA A 106 -5.83 12.28 0.01
N MET A 107 -4.93 11.75 -0.81
CA MET A 107 -3.72 11.06 -0.34
C MET A 107 -2.81 11.97 0.49
N ASP A 108 -2.57 13.21 0.05
CA ASP A 108 -1.67 14.10 0.77
C ASP A 108 -2.24 14.54 2.12
N VAL A 109 -3.54 14.83 2.17
CA VAL A 109 -4.27 15.15 3.41
C VAL A 109 -4.28 13.94 4.35
N ALA A 110 -4.61 12.76 3.86
CA ALA A 110 -4.61 11.54 4.65
C ALA A 110 -3.22 11.22 5.22
N LEU A 111 -2.16 11.43 4.44
CA LEU A 111 -0.79 11.23 4.91
C LEU A 111 -0.46 12.20 6.05
N GLN A 112 -0.81 13.48 5.90
CA GLN A 112 -0.59 14.48 6.95
C GLN A 112 -1.34 14.11 8.24
N GLU A 113 -2.60 13.68 8.13
CA GLU A 113 -3.41 13.26 9.27
C GLU A 113 -2.79 12.06 9.99
N VAL A 114 -2.45 11.00 9.25
CA VAL A 114 -1.86 9.77 9.82
C VAL A 114 -0.50 10.06 10.45
N CYS A 115 0.35 10.83 9.77
CA CYS A 115 1.65 11.24 10.32
C CYS A 115 1.51 12.05 11.60
N SER A 116 0.59 13.02 11.64
CA SER A 116 0.31 13.84 12.82
C SER A 116 -0.16 12.99 14.01
N LYS A 117 -1.13 12.10 13.81
CA LYS A 117 -1.62 11.17 14.83
C LYS A 117 -0.53 10.27 15.41
N GLN A 118 0.46 9.92 14.60
CA GLN A 118 1.47 8.91 14.90
C GLN A 118 2.83 9.49 15.30
N GLY A 119 2.95 10.82 15.38
CA GLY A 119 4.20 11.51 15.70
C GLY A 119 5.30 11.29 14.65
N ILE A 120 4.91 11.10 13.39
CA ILE A 120 5.83 10.89 12.26
C ILE A 120 6.00 12.22 11.53
N ASP A 121 7.23 12.56 11.16
CA ASP A 121 7.48 13.69 10.28
C ASP A 121 7.06 13.34 8.83
N VAL A 122 6.03 14.03 8.34
CA VAL A 122 5.52 13.85 6.98
C VAL A 122 6.57 14.18 5.91
N VAL A 123 7.48 15.11 6.19
CA VAL A 123 8.55 15.47 5.25
C VAL A 123 9.49 14.29 5.04
N THR A 124 9.83 13.57 6.10
CA THR A 124 10.63 12.34 6.02
C THR A 124 9.95 11.28 5.15
N VAL A 125 8.63 11.08 5.31
CA VAL A 125 7.88 10.12 4.48
C VAL A 125 7.90 10.53 3.01
N LYS A 126 7.61 11.80 2.70
CA LYS A 126 7.66 12.33 1.32
C LYS A 126 9.05 12.20 0.72
N LYS A 127 10.11 12.49 1.48
CA LYS A 127 11.50 12.37 1.02
C LYS A 127 11.87 10.93 0.68
N LEU A 128 11.50 9.96 1.54
CA LEU A 128 11.72 8.54 1.26
C LEU A 128 10.92 8.04 0.05
N ALA A 129 9.73 8.60 -0.16
CA ALA A 129 8.89 8.34 -1.33
C ALA A 129 9.34 9.13 -2.59
N LEU A 130 10.40 9.94 -2.50
CA LEU A 130 10.88 10.84 -3.56
C LEU A 130 9.84 11.88 -4.03
N CYS A 131 8.96 12.34 -3.15
CA CYS A 131 7.85 13.25 -3.42
C CYS A 131 8.01 14.64 -2.75
N ASP A 132 9.20 14.98 -2.26
CA ASP A 132 9.47 16.13 -1.39
C ASP A 132 9.46 17.50 -2.09
N ASN A 133 9.63 17.53 -3.42
CA ASN A 133 9.71 18.77 -4.21
C ASN A 133 8.49 19.02 -5.11
N GLU A 134 7.40 18.27 -4.91
CA GLU A 134 6.26 18.31 -5.82
C GLU A 134 5.20 19.33 -5.42
N ALA A 135 4.54 19.89 -6.44
CA ALA A 135 3.48 20.87 -6.25
C ALA A 135 2.29 20.28 -5.47
N THR A 136 1.80 21.03 -4.49
CA THR A 136 0.59 20.68 -3.74
C THR A 136 -0.64 21.09 -4.54
N PHE A 137 -1.58 20.17 -4.71
CA PHE A 137 -2.87 20.47 -5.34
C PHE A 137 -3.80 21.13 -4.31
N THR A 138 -4.35 22.29 -4.64
CA THR A 138 -5.23 23.07 -3.76
C THR A 138 -6.62 23.15 -4.39
N THR A 139 -7.43 22.09 -4.20
CA THR A 139 -8.84 22.04 -4.64
C THR A 139 -9.72 21.43 -3.55
N SER A 140 -11.03 21.47 -3.74
CA SER A 140 -12.02 21.03 -2.74
C SER A 140 -11.78 19.59 -2.31
N GLN A 141 -11.51 19.39 -1.02
CA GLN A 141 -11.31 18.07 -0.44
C GLN A 141 -12.60 17.26 -0.51
N LYS A 142 -12.49 15.98 -0.92
CA LYS A 142 -13.56 14.99 -0.84
C LYS A 142 -13.37 14.18 0.44
N PRO A 143 -14.16 14.42 1.51
CA PRO A 143 -13.91 13.81 2.82
C PRO A 143 -13.94 12.28 2.81
N ASP A 144 -14.84 11.68 2.02
CA ASP A 144 -14.95 10.22 1.91
C ASP A 144 -13.66 9.59 1.35
N LEU A 145 -13.05 10.25 0.36
CA LEU A 145 -11.81 9.78 -0.26
C LEU A 145 -10.60 9.95 0.67
N VAL A 146 -10.59 11.03 1.47
CA VAL A 146 -9.58 11.21 2.53
C VAL A 146 -9.70 10.08 3.55
N ALA A 147 -10.92 9.78 4.02
CA ALA A 147 -11.16 8.71 4.99
C ALA A 147 -10.71 7.33 4.47
N GLU A 148 -10.93 7.05 3.18
CA GLU A 148 -10.43 5.83 2.53
C GLU A 148 -8.90 5.73 2.63
N TYR A 149 -8.17 6.78 2.23
CA TYR A 149 -6.71 6.79 2.30
C TYR A 149 -6.17 6.77 3.73
N VAL A 150 -6.84 7.40 4.68
CA VAL A 150 -6.50 7.29 6.11
C VAL A 150 -6.57 5.84 6.54
N GLY A 151 -7.66 5.13 6.22
CA GLY A 151 -7.80 3.71 6.54
C GLY A 151 -6.69 2.84 5.92
N LEU A 152 -6.33 3.11 4.67
CA LEU A 152 -5.25 2.39 3.97
C LEU A 152 -3.89 2.65 4.62
N PHE A 153 -3.56 3.91 4.92
CA PHE A 153 -2.29 4.25 5.55
C PHE A 153 -2.20 3.77 7.00
N GLU A 154 -3.28 3.86 7.78
CA GLU A 154 -3.33 3.29 9.13
C GLU A 154 -3.14 1.76 9.10
N ALA A 155 -3.68 1.07 8.09
CA ALA A 155 -3.46 -0.37 7.92
C ALA A 155 -1.98 -0.73 7.71
N THR A 156 -1.21 0.10 6.99
CA THR A 156 0.24 -0.12 6.82
C THR A 156 1.02 -0.03 8.13
N LEU A 157 0.56 0.78 9.09
CA LEU A 157 1.23 0.96 10.37
C LEU A 157 0.95 -0.18 11.36
N GLY A 158 0.05 -1.11 10.99
CA GLY A 158 -0.39 -2.24 11.79
C GLY A 158 -1.30 -1.84 12.95
N LYS A 159 -2.26 -2.71 13.29
CA LYS A 159 -3.12 -2.52 14.46
C LYS A 159 -2.29 -2.77 15.73
N LYS A 160 -2.39 -1.87 16.71
CA LYS A 160 -1.95 -2.14 18.09
C LYS A 160 -2.84 -3.20 18.72
#